data_AF-A0A650MS44-F1
#
_entry.id   AF-A0A650MS44-F1
#
_cell.length_a   1.000
_cell.length_b   1.000
_cell.length_c   1.000
_cell.angle_alpha   90.00
_cell.angle_beta   90.00
_cell.angle_gamma   90.00
#
_symmetry.space_group_name_H-M   'P 1'
#
loop_
_entity.id
_entity.type
_entity.pdbx_description
1 polymer ?
#
loop_
_entity_poly.entity_id
_entity_poly.type
_entity_poly.pdbx_seq_one_letter_code
_entity_poly.pdbx_strand_id
1 'polypeptide(L)'
;MNKYKFIDNQGTFLLENPEINSYMYFPIANECGVMSSFTPTLNGDCKMSQNTFLLAPVSAEELHNNKSSRNFWIYIEGYGAWSVTGASGKQKYEVFDKNKENTKLEAGIMWYKITRESQNIGIKSEVTSFVPSNNKKVELMKVTITNISNEGKKITPTAAIPFYARSADNVRDHKHVTSLLHRIETTDYGVIVNPTLTFDERGHKKNTIVYGIVSAEDDGKNQLDFVL
;
A
#
# COMPACT_ATOMS: atom_id res chain seq x y z
N MET A 1 -9.01 -16.16 17.15
CA MET A 1 -9.65 -15.21 16.20
C MET A 1 -10.10 -14.00 16.99
N ASN A 2 -9.43 -12.87 16.85
CA ASN A 2 -9.87 -11.64 17.54
C ASN A 2 -11.17 -11.17 16.88
N LYS A 3 -12.20 -10.91 17.69
CA LYS A 3 -13.46 -10.37 17.19
C LYS A 3 -13.30 -8.87 16.97
N TYR A 4 -13.78 -8.37 15.84
CA TYR A 4 -13.93 -6.93 15.65
C TYR A 4 -15.00 -6.37 16.61
N LYS A 5 -14.94 -5.07 16.89
CA LYS A 5 -15.93 -4.36 17.71
C LYS A 5 -16.33 -3.06 17.02
N PHE A 6 -17.61 -2.75 16.98
CA PHE A 6 -18.05 -1.40 16.62
C PHE A 6 -17.68 -0.41 17.71
N ILE A 7 -17.16 0.75 17.32
CA ILE A 7 -16.68 1.79 18.24
C ILE A 7 -17.56 3.05 18.23
N ASP A 8 -18.52 3.12 17.30
CA ASP A 8 -19.49 4.19 17.20
C ASP A 8 -20.83 3.70 16.59
N ASN A 9 -21.79 4.62 16.49
CA ASN A 9 -23.10 4.37 15.86
C ASN A 9 -23.09 4.66 14.34
N GLN A 10 -21.93 4.90 13.74
CA GLN A 10 -21.75 5.16 12.30
C GLN A 10 -21.22 3.92 11.55
N GLY A 11 -21.02 2.81 12.26
CA GLY A 11 -20.54 1.56 11.69
C GLY A 11 -19.02 1.46 11.60
N THR A 12 -18.28 2.35 12.26
CA THR A 12 -16.82 2.21 12.39
C THR A 12 -16.51 1.02 13.29
N PHE A 13 -15.61 0.15 12.86
CA PHE A 13 -15.16 -0.99 13.64
C PHE A 13 -13.65 -0.98 13.86
N LEU A 14 -13.25 -1.64 14.95
CA LEU A 14 -11.88 -1.83 15.37
C LEU A 14 -11.54 -3.32 15.48
N LEU A 15 -10.33 -3.69 15.06
CA LEU A 15 -9.75 -5.01 15.24
C LEU A 15 -8.30 -4.90 15.74
N GLU A 16 -8.03 -5.50 16.90
CA GLU A 16 -6.69 -5.60 17.48
C GLU A 16 -5.90 -6.76 16.87
N ASN A 17 -4.60 -6.55 16.63
CA ASN A 17 -3.68 -7.51 16.03
C ASN A 17 -4.22 -8.12 14.72
N PRO A 18 -4.68 -7.30 13.76
CA PRO A 18 -5.41 -7.78 12.58
C PRO A 18 -4.60 -8.75 11.71
N GLU A 19 -3.28 -8.61 11.65
CA GLU A 19 -2.36 -9.40 10.82
C GLU A 19 -2.22 -10.88 11.22
N ILE A 20 -2.70 -11.27 12.41
CA ILE A 20 -2.70 -12.68 12.84
C ILE A 20 -3.83 -13.50 12.17
N ASN A 21 -4.70 -12.85 11.40
CA ASN A 21 -5.82 -13.47 10.70
C ASN A 21 -5.50 -13.53 9.20
N SER A 22 -5.30 -14.74 8.67
CA SER A 22 -5.03 -14.93 7.24
C SER A 22 -6.22 -14.51 6.36
N TYR A 23 -5.92 -14.15 5.11
CA TYR A 23 -6.87 -13.84 4.04
C TYR A 23 -7.78 -12.62 4.24
N MET A 24 -7.61 -11.88 5.34
CA MET A 24 -8.39 -10.68 5.59
C MET A 24 -8.03 -9.57 4.60
N TYR A 25 -9.05 -8.98 4.00
CA TYR A 25 -8.94 -7.74 3.24
C TYR A 25 -10.17 -6.86 3.42
N PHE A 26 -10.01 -5.57 3.15
CA PHE A 26 -11.06 -4.56 3.16
C PHE A 26 -11.16 -3.89 1.78
N PRO A 27 -12.37 -3.68 1.23
CA PRO A 27 -12.56 -3.03 -0.06
C PRO A 27 -12.53 -1.49 0.07
N ILE A 28 -11.93 -0.81 -0.89
CA ILE A 28 -12.10 0.63 -1.10
C ILE A 28 -12.37 0.89 -2.58
N ALA A 29 -13.41 1.65 -2.91
CA ALA A 29 -13.81 1.90 -4.28
C ALA A 29 -14.52 3.25 -4.46
N ASN A 30 -14.66 3.69 -5.71
CA ASN A 30 -15.55 4.79 -6.08
C ASN A 30 -16.29 4.54 -7.41
N GLU A 31 -17.26 5.41 -7.70
CA GLU A 31 -18.09 5.34 -8.92
C GLU A 31 -17.29 5.59 -10.21
N CYS A 32 -16.11 6.22 -10.11
CA CYS A 32 -15.20 6.38 -11.24
C CYS A 32 -14.44 5.11 -11.62
N GLY A 33 -14.64 4.01 -10.89
CA GLY A 33 -14.15 2.69 -11.22
C GLY A 33 -12.86 2.29 -10.50
N VAL A 34 -12.39 3.06 -9.51
CA VAL A 34 -11.29 2.58 -8.67
C VAL A 34 -11.78 1.40 -7.85
N MET A 35 -11.05 0.29 -7.94
CA MET A 35 -11.29 -0.91 -7.15
C MET A 35 -9.98 -1.30 -6.47
N SER A 36 -9.96 -1.22 -5.15
CA SER A 36 -8.80 -1.57 -4.34
C SER A 36 -9.16 -2.52 -3.21
N SER A 37 -8.18 -3.33 -2.85
CA SER A 37 -8.22 -4.20 -1.68
C SER A 37 -7.00 -3.96 -0.79
N PHE A 38 -7.24 -4.03 0.52
CA PHE A 38 -6.22 -3.79 1.55
C PHE A 38 -6.23 -4.88 2.60
N THR A 39 -5.10 -5.55 2.79
CA THR A 39 -4.87 -6.41 3.96
C THR A 39 -4.34 -5.57 5.14
N PRO A 40 -4.31 -6.12 6.37
CA PRO A 40 -3.68 -5.51 7.55
C PRO A 40 -2.23 -5.02 7.36
N THR A 41 -1.51 -5.56 6.36
CA THR A 41 -0.13 -5.18 6.02
C THR A 41 -0.06 -4.37 4.71
N LEU A 42 -1.19 -3.83 4.26
CA LEU A 42 -1.42 -3.09 3.00
C LEU A 42 -1.05 -3.87 1.72
N ASN A 43 -1.14 -5.19 1.76
CA ASN A 43 -1.17 -6.02 0.55
C ASN A 43 -2.56 -5.91 -0.12
N GLY A 44 -2.75 -6.60 -1.24
CA GLY A 44 -3.97 -6.53 -2.06
C GLY A 44 -3.67 -5.99 -3.46
N ASP A 45 -4.70 -5.51 -4.15
CA ASP A 45 -4.62 -4.94 -5.49
C ASP A 45 -5.20 -3.52 -5.59
N CYS A 46 -4.96 -2.89 -6.73
CA CYS A 46 -5.57 -1.63 -7.16
C CYS A 46 -5.73 -1.68 -8.69
N LYS A 47 -6.95 -1.48 -9.19
CA LYS A 47 -7.26 -1.59 -10.63
C LYS A 47 -8.47 -0.77 -11.02
N MET A 48 -8.57 -0.46 -12.31
CA MET A 48 -9.79 0.11 -12.89
C MET A 48 -10.61 -0.92 -13.69
N SER A 49 -9.98 -2.02 -14.10
CA SER A 49 -10.60 -3.13 -14.84
C SER A 49 -9.61 -4.30 -14.94
N GLN A 50 -10.06 -5.42 -15.53
CA GLN A 50 -9.22 -6.58 -15.89
C GLN A 50 -7.91 -6.19 -16.59
N ASN A 51 -7.96 -5.15 -17.42
CA ASN A 51 -6.85 -4.76 -18.30
C ASN A 51 -5.99 -3.61 -17.76
N THR A 52 -6.30 -3.08 -16.57
CA THR A 52 -5.70 -1.84 -16.05
C THR A 52 -5.42 -1.93 -14.56
N PHE A 53 -4.51 -2.82 -14.20
CA PHE A 53 -4.03 -3.01 -12.84
C PHE A 53 -2.85 -2.07 -12.55
N LEU A 54 -2.97 -1.26 -11.49
CA LEU A 54 -1.87 -0.47 -10.95
C LEU A 54 -0.92 -1.39 -10.16
N LEU A 55 -1.48 -2.17 -9.24
CA LEU A 55 -0.76 -3.19 -8.47
C LEU A 55 -1.00 -4.58 -9.07
N ALA A 56 -0.13 -5.54 -8.79
CA ALA A 56 -0.26 -6.87 -9.36
C ALA A 56 -1.62 -7.52 -9.02
N PRO A 57 -2.25 -8.24 -9.95
CA PRO A 57 -3.40 -9.07 -9.63
C PRO A 57 -3.04 -10.10 -8.56
N VAL A 58 -3.94 -10.29 -7.60
CA VAL A 58 -3.76 -11.22 -6.47
C VAL A 58 -4.99 -12.11 -6.29
N SER A 59 -4.76 -13.32 -5.79
CA SER A 59 -5.77 -14.17 -5.16
C SER A 59 -5.51 -14.22 -3.65
N ALA A 60 -6.22 -15.11 -2.95
CA ALA A 60 -6.14 -15.26 -1.50
C ALA A 60 -4.71 -15.59 -1.01
N GLU A 61 -4.00 -16.48 -1.70
CA GLU A 61 -2.66 -16.93 -1.28
C GLU A 61 -1.59 -15.82 -1.43
N GLU A 62 -1.75 -14.95 -2.42
CA GLU A 62 -0.85 -13.81 -2.61
C GLU A 62 -0.94 -12.81 -1.45
N LEU A 63 -2.02 -12.81 -0.66
CA LEU A 63 -2.19 -11.88 0.46
C LEU A 63 -1.13 -12.09 1.56
N HIS A 64 -0.57 -13.29 1.69
CA HIS A 64 0.54 -13.59 2.61
C HIS A 64 1.85 -13.94 1.91
N ASN A 65 1.79 -14.54 0.70
CA ASN A 65 3.00 -14.97 -0.01
C ASN A 65 3.68 -13.81 -0.77
N ASN A 66 2.90 -12.84 -1.26
CA ASN A 66 3.46 -11.69 -1.96
C ASN A 66 4.15 -10.72 -0.99
N LYS A 67 5.35 -10.27 -1.35
CA LYS A 67 6.13 -9.27 -0.60
C LYS A 67 5.96 -7.85 -1.18
N SER A 68 5.24 -7.72 -2.28
CA SER A 68 5.01 -6.47 -3.03
C SER A 68 3.73 -5.79 -2.55
N SER A 69 3.61 -5.57 -1.24
CA SER A 69 2.52 -4.76 -0.69
C SER A 69 2.78 -3.27 -0.90
N ARG A 70 1.73 -2.45 -0.78
CA ARG A 70 1.93 -1.03 -0.54
C ARG A 70 2.76 -0.89 0.74
N ASN A 71 3.74 -0.01 0.74
CA ASN A 71 4.57 0.18 1.91
C ASN A 71 5.05 1.61 2.03
N PHE A 72 5.35 1.98 3.25
CA PHE A 72 6.09 3.18 3.58
C PHE A 72 7.13 2.76 4.61
N TRP A 73 8.37 3.07 4.31
CA TRP A 73 9.51 2.75 5.15
C TRP A 73 9.95 4.00 5.89
N ILE A 74 10.45 3.80 7.09
CA ILE A 74 11.30 4.78 7.74
C ILE A 74 12.62 4.08 8.08
N TYR A 75 13.72 4.69 7.71
CA TYR A 75 15.02 4.35 8.27
C TYR A 75 15.23 5.19 9.52
N ILE A 76 15.47 4.54 10.66
CA ILE A 76 15.64 5.21 11.95
C ILE A 76 17.12 5.10 12.31
N GLU A 77 17.78 6.23 12.54
CA GLU A 77 19.21 6.26 12.87
C GLU A 77 19.48 5.42 14.14
N GLY A 78 20.47 4.53 14.07
CA GLY A 78 20.81 3.59 15.14
C GLY A 78 19.94 2.33 15.26
N TYR A 79 18.79 2.25 14.56
CA TYR A 79 17.92 1.07 14.55
C TYR A 79 17.89 0.36 13.19
N GLY A 80 17.77 1.12 12.09
CA GLY A 80 17.66 0.60 10.74
C GLY A 80 16.26 0.75 10.13
N ALA A 81 15.95 -0.09 9.14
CA ALA A 81 14.70 0.00 8.38
C ALA A 81 13.50 -0.56 9.16
N TRP A 82 12.39 0.16 9.10
CA TRP A 82 11.13 -0.21 9.72
C TRP A 82 9.97 0.06 8.75
N SER A 83 9.08 -0.92 8.58
CA SER A 83 7.89 -0.77 7.73
C SER A 83 6.72 -0.32 8.58
N VAL A 84 6.07 0.78 8.17
CA VAL A 84 4.90 1.32 8.90
C VAL A 84 3.72 0.34 8.89
N THR A 85 3.70 -0.59 7.93
CA THR A 85 2.66 -1.62 7.77
C THR A 85 3.05 -2.97 8.35
N GLY A 86 4.27 -3.12 8.90
CA GLY A 86 4.76 -4.38 9.44
C GLY A 86 5.23 -5.39 8.38
N ALA A 87 5.44 -4.97 7.13
CA ALA A 87 5.77 -5.87 6.03
C ALA A 87 7.29 -6.16 5.90
N SER A 88 8.13 -5.69 6.83
CA SER A 88 9.56 -5.97 6.82
C SER A 88 9.88 -7.40 7.24
N GLY A 89 11.06 -7.92 6.84
CA GLY A 89 11.49 -9.27 7.21
C GLY A 89 11.53 -9.48 8.73
N LYS A 90 12.04 -8.49 9.47
CA LYS A 90 12.08 -8.52 10.94
C LYS A 90 10.68 -8.51 11.55
N GLN A 91 9.82 -7.58 11.15
CA GLN A 91 8.47 -7.47 11.71
C GLN A 91 7.59 -8.67 11.35
N LYS A 92 7.77 -9.28 10.17
CA LYS A 92 7.09 -10.53 9.78
C LYS A 92 7.53 -11.72 10.64
N TYR A 93 8.81 -11.80 10.99
CA TYR A 93 9.32 -12.83 11.89
C TYR A 93 8.73 -12.70 13.30
N GLU A 94 8.55 -11.47 13.76
CA GLU A 94 8.08 -11.16 15.12
C GLU A 94 6.55 -11.29 15.31
N VAL A 95 5.75 -11.60 14.27
CA VAL A 95 4.28 -11.67 14.35
C VAL A 95 3.77 -12.66 15.43
N PHE A 96 4.51 -13.75 15.63
CA PHE A 96 4.21 -14.79 16.64
C PHE A 96 5.19 -14.79 17.81
N ASP A 97 6.07 -13.80 17.88
CA ASP A 97 7.07 -13.65 18.94
C ASP A 97 6.54 -12.73 20.06
N LYS A 98 7.17 -12.80 21.23
CA LYS A 98 6.89 -11.87 22.35
C LYS A 98 7.17 -10.40 22.02
N ASN A 99 8.00 -10.15 21.00
CA ASN A 99 8.37 -8.81 20.54
C ASN A 99 7.38 -8.23 19.51
N LYS A 100 6.26 -8.89 19.23
CA LYS A 100 5.22 -8.38 18.32
C LYS A 100 4.80 -6.96 18.73
N GLU A 101 4.89 -6.05 17.78
CA GLU A 101 4.43 -4.66 17.94
C GLU A 101 2.91 -4.59 18.05
N ASN A 102 2.39 -3.60 18.77
CA ASN A 102 0.94 -3.42 18.90
C ASN A 102 0.36 -2.90 17.60
N THR A 103 -0.73 -3.50 17.11
CA THR A 103 -1.39 -3.11 15.86
C THR A 103 -2.88 -3.07 15.99
N LYS A 104 -3.49 -2.09 15.32
CA LYS A 104 -4.95 -1.88 15.28
C LYS A 104 -5.39 -1.55 13.87
N LEU A 105 -6.46 -2.21 13.45
CA LEU A 105 -7.22 -1.83 12.26
C LEU A 105 -8.48 -1.08 12.71
N GLU A 106 -8.69 0.11 12.16
CA GLU A 106 -9.95 0.85 12.21
C GLU A 106 -10.48 1.01 10.78
N ALA A 107 -11.76 0.77 10.54
CA ALA A 107 -12.36 1.00 9.22
C ALA A 107 -13.84 1.38 9.31
N GLY A 108 -14.29 2.15 8.33
CA GLY A 108 -15.66 2.64 8.21
C GLY A 108 -16.08 2.80 6.74
N ILE A 109 -17.16 3.53 6.47
CA ILE A 109 -17.74 3.68 5.12
C ILE A 109 -17.17 4.94 4.42
N MET A 110 -16.34 4.87 3.38
CA MET A 110 -15.45 3.77 3.00
C MET A 110 -14.00 4.23 3.15
N TRP A 111 -13.40 3.92 4.30
CA TRP A 111 -12.01 4.25 4.63
C TRP A 111 -11.40 3.16 5.51
N TYR A 112 -10.08 3.12 5.52
CA TYR A 112 -9.28 2.08 6.17
C TYR A 112 -8.10 2.69 6.90
N LYS A 113 -7.80 2.30 8.13
CA LYS A 113 -6.67 2.80 8.90
C LYS A 113 -5.95 1.68 9.64
N ILE A 114 -4.63 1.61 9.47
CA ILE A 114 -3.76 0.75 10.28
C ILE A 114 -2.90 1.61 11.19
N THR A 115 -2.97 1.31 12.48
CA THR A 115 -2.10 1.87 13.51
C THR A 115 -1.09 0.82 13.94
N ARG A 116 0.17 1.20 14.07
CA ARG A 116 1.26 0.33 14.54
C ARG A 116 2.12 1.07 15.54
N GLU A 117 2.39 0.44 16.68
CA GLU A 117 3.14 1.04 17.78
C GLU A 117 4.26 0.11 18.21
N SER A 118 5.48 0.61 18.13
CA SER A 118 6.69 -0.06 18.59
C SER A 118 7.18 0.61 19.87
N GLN A 119 6.85 0.02 21.02
CA GLN A 119 7.28 0.54 22.32
C GLN A 119 8.81 0.47 22.48
N ASN A 120 9.43 -0.60 21.96
CA ASN A 120 10.88 -0.80 22.01
C ASN A 120 11.64 0.28 21.23
N ILE A 121 11.08 0.73 20.10
CA ILE A 121 11.69 1.78 19.27
C ILE A 121 11.25 3.16 19.75
N GLY A 122 10.05 3.29 20.31
CA GLY A 122 9.43 4.56 20.67
C GLY A 122 8.81 5.28 19.46
N ILE A 123 8.23 4.53 18.52
CA ILE A 123 7.55 5.10 17.33
C ILE A 123 6.15 4.54 17.18
N LYS A 124 5.23 5.42 16.78
CA LYS A 124 3.89 5.09 16.32
C LYS A 124 3.73 5.51 14.86
N SER A 125 3.07 4.67 14.06
CA SER A 125 2.61 5.02 12.72
C SER A 125 1.11 4.83 12.58
N GLU A 126 0.48 5.72 11.81
CA GLU A 126 -0.91 5.62 11.40
C GLU A 126 -0.97 5.78 9.89
N VAL A 127 -1.55 4.79 9.21
CA VAL A 127 -1.74 4.80 7.75
C VAL A 127 -3.21 4.75 7.44
N THR A 128 -3.74 5.84 6.88
CA THR A 128 -5.15 5.95 6.46
C THR A 128 -5.23 5.89 4.94
N SER A 129 -6.05 4.98 4.42
CA SER A 129 -6.31 4.80 3.00
C SER A 129 -7.78 5.02 2.68
N PHE A 130 -8.06 5.70 1.57
CA PHE A 130 -9.42 5.86 1.03
C PHE A 130 -9.37 6.22 -0.46
N VAL A 131 -10.50 6.10 -1.13
CA VAL A 131 -10.70 6.58 -2.50
C VAL A 131 -11.68 7.74 -2.40
N PRO A 132 -11.34 8.94 -2.91
CA PRO A 132 -12.27 10.06 -2.92
C PRO A 132 -13.55 9.75 -3.70
N SER A 133 -14.69 10.23 -3.20
CA SER A 133 -16.00 10.13 -3.88
C SER A 133 -16.16 11.12 -5.04
N ASN A 134 -15.10 11.84 -5.41
CA ASN A 134 -15.10 12.76 -6.53
C ASN A 134 -14.83 12.03 -7.86
N ASN A 135 -14.81 12.79 -8.95
CA ASN A 135 -14.62 12.22 -10.29
C ASN A 135 -13.17 11.86 -10.64
N LYS A 136 -12.37 11.40 -9.66
CA LYS A 136 -10.95 11.05 -9.85
C LYS A 136 -10.71 9.56 -9.66
N LYS A 137 -9.82 9.02 -10.49
CA LYS A 137 -9.34 7.64 -10.39
C LYS A 137 -8.07 7.57 -9.55
N VAL A 138 -8.22 7.81 -8.25
CA VAL A 138 -7.09 7.88 -7.32
C VAL A 138 -7.40 7.16 -6.02
N GLU A 139 -6.44 6.40 -5.53
CA GLU A 139 -6.39 5.90 -4.17
C GLU A 139 -5.42 6.78 -3.39
N LEU A 140 -5.84 7.28 -2.23
CA LEU A 140 -5.01 8.13 -1.36
C LEU A 140 -4.58 7.35 -0.13
N MET A 141 -3.32 7.54 0.26
CA MET A 141 -2.73 7.00 1.48
C MET A 141 -2.04 8.13 2.24
N LYS A 142 -2.49 8.41 3.47
CA LYS A 142 -1.84 9.34 4.40
C LYS A 142 -1.08 8.56 5.45
N VAL A 143 0.20 8.85 5.61
CA VAL A 143 1.07 8.26 6.64
C VAL A 143 1.41 9.33 7.68
N THR A 144 1.15 9.04 8.95
CA THR A 144 1.54 9.87 10.08
C THR A 144 2.52 9.10 10.94
N ILE A 145 3.69 9.69 11.24
CA ILE A 145 4.71 9.09 12.11
C ILE A 145 4.84 9.98 13.35
N THR A 146 4.72 9.36 14.51
CA THR A 146 4.78 10.04 15.81
C THR A 146 5.89 9.43 16.65
N ASN A 147 6.84 10.25 17.10
CA ASN A 147 7.78 9.86 18.14
C ASN A 147 7.04 9.80 19.48
N ILE A 148 6.98 8.61 20.07
CA ILE A 148 6.31 8.36 21.36
C ILE A 148 7.31 8.11 22.49
N SER A 149 8.58 8.47 22.27
CA SER A 149 9.65 8.43 23.28
C SER A 149 10.03 9.82 23.76
N ASN A 150 10.86 9.87 24.82
CA ASN A 150 11.40 11.11 25.36
C ASN A 150 12.69 11.58 24.64
N GLU A 151 13.17 10.83 23.65
CA GLU A 151 14.41 11.12 22.93
C GLU A 151 14.10 11.52 21.48
N GLY A 152 14.79 12.54 20.98
CA GLY A 152 14.68 12.94 19.57
C GLY A 152 15.09 11.80 18.63
N LYS A 153 14.37 11.65 17.52
CA LYS A 153 14.66 10.62 16.51
C LYS A 153 14.88 11.26 15.16
N LYS A 154 15.95 10.86 14.48
CA LYS A 154 16.19 11.17 13.08
C LYS A 154 15.68 10.02 12.22
N ILE A 155 14.83 10.34 11.26
CA ILE A 155 14.24 9.37 10.35
C ILE A 155 14.44 9.80 8.89
N THR A 156 14.57 8.82 8.00
CA THR A 156 14.52 9.00 6.55
C THR A 156 13.34 8.23 6.02
N PRO A 157 12.25 8.89 5.59
CA PRO A 157 11.07 8.23 5.05
C PRO A 157 11.27 7.77 3.60
N THR A 158 10.56 6.72 3.19
CA THR A 158 10.54 6.23 1.80
C THR A 158 9.20 5.58 1.48
N ALA A 159 8.41 6.21 0.61
CA ALA A 159 7.21 5.57 0.05
C ALA A 159 7.63 4.51 -0.98
N ALA A 160 7.06 3.31 -0.90
CA ALA A 160 7.38 2.20 -1.79
C ALA A 160 6.09 1.48 -2.21
N ILE A 161 5.58 1.84 -3.39
CA ILE A 161 4.38 1.24 -3.97
C ILE A 161 4.78 0.54 -5.29
N PRO A 162 4.60 -0.78 -5.42
CA PRO A 162 5.12 -1.52 -6.58
C PRO A 162 4.20 -1.38 -7.81
N PHE A 163 4.77 -1.03 -8.96
CA PHE A 163 4.02 -1.00 -10.21
C PHE A 163 3.85 -2.39 -10.84
N TYR A 164 2.63 -2.69 -11.26
CA TYR A 164 2.32 -3.71 -12.26
C TYR A 164 1.95 -3.10 -13.61
N ALA A 165 1.06 -2.10 -13.62
CA ALA A 165 0.82 -1.20 -14.75
C ALA A 165 0.42 -1.88 -16.10
N ARG A 166 -0.37 -2.96 -16.07
CA ARG A 166 -0.82 -3.69 -17.28
C ARG A 166 -2.04 -4.59 -17.03
N SER A 167 -2.39 -5.45 -17.99
CA SER A 167 -3.51 -6.40 -17.88
C SER A 167 -3.20 -7.56 -16.94
N ALA A 168 -4.22 -8.10 -16.27
CA ALA A 168 -4.08 -9.32 -15.48
C ALA A 168 -3.68 -10.55 -16.30
N ASP A 169 -3.93 -10.55 -17.61
CA ASP A 169 -3.51 -11.61 -18.52
C ASP A 169 -1.97 -11.80 -18.46
N ASN A 170 -1.23 -10.73 -18.10
CA ASN A 170 0.22 -10.76 -17.97
C ASN A 170 0.74 -11.19 -16.61
N VAL A 171 -0.09 -11.78 -15.75
CA VAL A 171 0.31 -12.16 -14.37
C VAL A 171 1.40 -13.23 -14.37
N ARG A 172 1.48 -14.01 -15.46
CA ARG A 172 2.54 -14.96 -15.78
C ARG A 172 2.81 -15.02 -17.27
N ASP A 173 1.76 -15.15 -18.08
CA ASP A 173 1.90 -15.23 -19.53
C ASP A 173 2.48 -13.92 -20.08
N HIS A 174 3.56 -14.02 -20.86
CA HIS A 174 4.32 -12.87 -21.35
C HIS A 174 4.69 -11.83 -20.28
N LYS A 175 4.73 -12.20 -18.99
CA LYS A 175 4.95 -11.25 -17.87
C LYS A 175 6.24 -10.45 -18.01
N HIS A 176 7.31 -11.15 -18.36
CA HIS A 176 8.61 -10.53 -18.57
C HIS A 176 8.63 -9.75 -19.89
N VAL A 177 8.11 -10.32 -20.98
CA VAL A 177 8.06 -9.66 -22.29
C VAL A 177 7.33 -8.31 -22.19
N THR A 178 6.18 -8.27 -21.53
CA THR A 178 5.40 -7.04 -21.34
C THR A 178 6.06 -6.03 -20.40
N SER A 179 6.99 -6.46 -19.53
CA SER A 179 7.78 -5.52 -18.72
C SER A 179 8.71 -4.64 -19.57
N LEU A 180 9.20 -5.15 -20.71
CA LEU A 180 10.04 -4.39 -21.66
C LEU A 180 9.27 -3.24 -22.33
N LEU A 181 7.94 -3.25 -22.25
CA LEU A 181 7.08 -2.22 -22.79
C LEU A 181 6.95 -1.02 -21.84
N HIS A 182 7.32 -1.14 -20.56
CA HIS A 182 7.26 -0.03 -19.60
C HIS A 182 8.10 1.16 -20.09
N ARG A 183 7.56 2.37 -19.98
CA ARG A 183 8.30 3.62 -20.02
C ARG A 183 8.07 4.31 -18.69
N ILE A 184 9.15 4.51 -17.94
CA ILE A 184 9.10 5.04 -16.59
C ILE A 184 9.70 6.44 -16.62
N GLU A 185 8.98 7.40 -16.09
CA GLU A 185 9.42 8.78 -15.99
C GLU A 185 9.23 9.27 -14.55
N THR A 186 10.20 10.04 -14.07
CA THR A 186 10.09 10.76 -12.80
C THR A 186 9.54 12.15 -13.06
N THR A 187 8.71 12.63 -12.14
CA THR A 187 8.17 13.99 -12.10
C THR A 187 8.55 14.62 -10.76
N ASP A 188 8.32 15.92 -10.60
CA ASP A 188 8.55 16.60 -9.32
C ASP A 188 7.79 15.98 -8.14
N TYR A 189 6.71 15.22 -8.41
CA TYR A 189 5.79 14.69 -7.42
C TYR A 189 5.82 13.16 -7.31
N GLY A 190 6.51 12.44 -8.19
CA GLY A 190 6.41 10.99 -8.22
C GLY A 190 6.91 10.31 -9.48
N VAL A 191 6.51 9.04 -9.64
CA VAL A 191 6.88 8.18 -10.77
C VAL A 191 5.64 7.86 -11.58
N ILE A 192 5.76 7.93 -12.90
CA ILE A 192 4.72 7.49 -13.83
C ILE A 192 5.22 6.33 -14.69
N VAL A 193 4.31 5.43 -15.05
CA VAL A 193 4.55 4.32 -15.98
C VAL A 193 3.55 4.41 -17.12
N ASN A 194 4.07 4.51 -18.33
CA ASN A 194 3.29 4.54 -19.57
C ASN A 194 3.81 3.45 -20.52
N PRO A 195 3.28 2.21 -20.44
CA PRO A 195 3.69 1.17 -21.37
C PRO A 195 3.51 1.62 -22.82
N THR A 196 4.38 1.21 -23.75
CA THR A 196 4.21 1.60 -25.16
C THR A 196 3.06 0.88 -25.85
N LEU A 197 2.87 -0.40 -25.52
CA LEU A 197 1.88 -1.30 -26.09
C LEU A 197 1.20 -2.10 -24.97
N THR A 198 0.02 -2.65 -25.25
CA THR A 198 -0.64 -3.67 -24.43
C THR A 198 -0.67 -4.99 -25.20
N PHE A 199 -0.15 -6.06 -24.61
CA PHE A 199 -0.29 -7.43 -25.13
C PHE A 199 -1.17 -8.20 -24.16
N ASP A 200 -2.41 -8.45 -24.55
CA ASP A 200 -3.40 -9.15 -23.73
C ASP A 200 -4.41 -9.85 -24.65
N GLU A 201 -5.45 -10.47 -24.11
CA GLU A 201 -6.44 -11.21 -24.91
C GLU A 201 -7.16 -10.35 -25.96
N ARG A 202 -7.07 -9.01 -25.86
CA ARG A 202 -7.61 -8.07 -26.86
C ARG A 202 -6.68 -7.86 -28.05
N GLY A 203 -5.53 -8.54 -28.08
CA GLY A 203 -4.47 -8.44 -29.09
C GLY A 203 -3.36 -7.45 -28.72
N HIS A 204 -2.50 -7.15 -29.69
CA HIS A 204 -1.41 -6.18 -29.53
C HIS A 204 -1.87 -4.79 -29.96
N LYS A 205 -1.93 -3.84 -29.02
CA LYS A 205 -2.44 -2.49 -29.26
C LYS A 205 -1.52 -1.42 -28.72
N LYS A 206 -1.60 -0.22 -29.29
CA LYS A 206 -1.00 0.96 -28.67
C LYS A 206 -1.66 1.23 -27.33
N ASN A 207 -0.86 1.39 -26.28
CA ASN A 207 -1.37 1.74 -24.97
C ASN A 207 -1.75 3.24 -24.91
N THR A 208 -2.77 3.55 -24.11
CA THR A 208 -3.22 4.92 -23.85
C THR A 208 -3.37 5.20 -22.34
N ILE A 209 -2.97 4.24 -21.48
CA ILE A 209 -3.16 4.31 -20.03
C ILE A 209 -1.84 4.67 -19.36
N VAL A 210 -1.88 5.64 -18.47
CA VAL A 210 -0.75 6.05 -17.63
C VAL A 210 -1.07 5.71 -16.18
N TYR A 211 -0.09 5.13 -15.50
CA TYR A 211 -0.16 4.79 -14.09
C TYR A 211 0.78 5.71 -13.33
N GLY A 212 0.37 6.19 -12.15
CA GLY A 212 1.18 7.13 -11.38
C GLY A 212 1.14 6.84 -9.90
N ILE A 213 2.28 7.04 -9.25
CA ILE A 213 2.43 7.05 -7.80
C ILE A 213 3.08 8.39 -7.47
N VAL A 214 2.33 9.24 -6.77
CA VAL A 214 2.77 10.58 -6.38
C VAL A 214 2.67 10.75 -4.88
N SER A 215 3.51 11.62 -4.34
CA SER A 215 3.59 11.92 -2.91
C SER A 215 3.96 13.37 -2.68
N ALA A 216 3.58 13.89 -1.52
CA ALA A 216 3.99 15.19 -1.01
C ALA A 216 4.01 15.14 0.52
N GLU A 217 4.74 16.05 1.15
CA GLU A 217 4.65 16.28 2.60
C GLU A 217 3.36 17.04 2.95
N ASP A 218 3.04 17.15 4.24
CA ASP A 218 1.79 17.78 4.73
C ASP A 218 1.72 19.28 4.40
N ASP A 219 2.88 19.94 4.24
CA ASP A 219 2.98 21.34 3.80
C ASP A 219 2.96 21.50 2.27
N GLY A 220 2.76 20.40 1.53
CA GLY A 220 2.71 20.36 0.07
C GLY A 220 4.08 20.46 -0.60
N LYS A 221 5.19 20.47 0.15
CA LYS A 221 6.54 20.42 -0.43
C LYS A 221 6.89 19.01 -0.87
N ASN A 222 7.78 18.96 -1.85
CA ASN A 222 8.41 17.75 -2.31
C ASN A 222 9.91 17.83 -2.07
N GLN A 223 10.44 16.90 -1.28
CA GLN A 223 11.84 16.51 -1.33
C GLN A 223 11.84 15.03 -1.71
N LEU A 224 11.71 14.77 -3.01
CA LEU A 224 11.65 13.42 -3.54
C LEU A 224 12.94 13.14 -4.29
N ASP A 225 13.67 12.14 -3.82
CA ASP A 225 14.64 11.39 -4.61
C ASP A 225 14.02 10.03 -4.95
N PHE A 226 14.21 9.58 -6.18
CA PHE A 226 13.73 8.29 -6.65
C PHE A 226 14.89 7.32 -6.81
N VAL A 227 14.72 6.11 -6.27
CA VAL A 227 15.57 4.97 -6.60
C VAL A 227 14.75 4.08 -7.53
N LEU A 228 15.03 4.15 -8.83
CA LEU A 228 14.36 3.37 -9.89
C LEU A 228 15.12 2.07 -10.21
#